data_AF-A0A8B6ENE9-F1
#
_entry.id   AF-A0A8B6ENE9-F1
#
_cell.length_a   1.000
_cell.length_b   1.000
_cell.length_c   1.000
_cell.angle_alpha   90.00
_cell.angle_beta   90.00
_cell.angle_gamma   90.00
#
_symmetry.space_group_name_H-M   'P 1'
#
loop_
_entity.id
_entity.type
_entity.pdbx_description
1 polymer ?
#
loop_
_entity_poly.entity_id
_entity_poly.type
_entity_poly.pdbx_seq_one_letter_code
_entity_poly.pdbx_strand_id
1 'polypeptide(L)'
;MARAKEMMVLPTCLKRRHSLKGVRLVAAIKRIRGGQPQGLKEFARFQKDNKLDNLSMDDLRQQVLDLTGAELQDLLQFANRDNTVEEARWATHCLILYANEYGQPSGQDLTQSQDQTPTTSANPVNVQMSGDIVQSSGDNNNNGTNKRKRDDLEDRIANLENTTKEEVVKNLKEKVRTLCLQDNPSDSLILLTLEELAKAARRVNHDDADTFEELTRQANRHQLKLDISSLCLSVLGGKVADAITKAVSKCV
;
A
#
# COMPACT_ATOMS: atom_id res chain seq x y z
N MET A 1 -15.94 41.08 -25.43
CA MET A 1 -16.06 40.47 -24.09
C MET A 1 -16.16 38.96 -24.25
N ALA A 2 -15.04 38.24 -24.10
CA ALA A 2 -15.03 36.79 -24.17
C ALA A 2 -15.59 36.22 -22.86
N ARG A 3 -16.74 35.56 -22.92
CA ARG A 3 -17.26 34.76 -21.81
C ARG A 3 -16.28 33.62 -21.57
N ALA A 4 -15.61 33.65 -20.42
CA ALA A 4 -14.86 32.52 -19.91
C ALA A 4 -15.80 31.31 -19.84
N LYS A 5 -15.53 30.32 -20.68
CA LYS A 5 -16.22 29.04 -20.68
C LYS A 5 -15.79 28.36 -19.38
N GLU A 6 -16.64 28.42 -18.37
CA GLU A 6 -16.48 27.66 -17.15
C GLU A 6 -16.38 26.18 -17.57
N MET A 7 -15.17 25.65 -17.61
CA MET A 7 -14.94 24.22 -17.82
C MET A 7 -15.56 23.53 -16.62
N MET A 8 -16.79 23.06 -16.78
CA MET A 8 -17.43 22.10 -15.89
C MET A 8 -16.54 20.86 -15.91
N VAL A 9 -15.60 20.77 -14.97
CA VAL A 9 -14.78 19.58 -14.77
C VAL A 9 -15.74 18.51 -14.27
N LEU A 10 -16.15 17.62 -15.19
CA LEU A 10 -17.01 16.51 -14.85
C LEU A 10 -16.31 15.66 -13.78
N PRO A 11 -17.02 15.27 -12.71
CA PRO A 11 -16.43 14.52 -11.61
C PRO A 11 -15.90 13.18 -12.12
N THR A 12 -14.67 12.84 -11.72
CA THR A 12 -13.98 11.62 -12.13
C THR A 12 -14.75 10.39 -11.70
N CYS A 13 -15.12 9.54 -12.66
CA CYS A 13 -15.74 8.25 -12.40
C CYS A 13 -14.69 7.13 -12.35
N LEU A 14 -14.89 6.11 -11.50
CA LEU A 14 -14.10 4.89 -11.51
C LEU A 14 -14.21 4.20 -12.88
N LYS A 15 -13.08 3.85 -13.49
CA LYS A 15 -13.05 3.12 -14.76
C LYS A 15 -13.57 1.69 -14.54
N ARG A 16 -14.48 1.24 -15.42
CA ARG A 16 -15.33 0.03 -15.31
C ARG A 16 -14.62 -1.33 -15.04
N ARG A 17 -13.28 -1.38 -15.04
CA ARG A 17 -12.48 -2.57 -14.73
C ARG A 17 -11.40 -2.32 -13.66
N HIS A 18 -11.15 -1.08 -13.26
CA HIS A 18 -10.00 -0.80 -12.38
C HIS A 18 -10.33 -1.17 -10.94
N SER A 19 -9.42 -1.90 -10.30
CA SER A 19 -9.49 -2.27 -8.90
C SER A 19 -8.13 -2.06 -8.23
N LEU A 20 -8.14 -1.91 -6.92
CA LEU A 20 -6.98 -1.86 -6.05
C LEU A 20 -6.79 -3.17 -5.26
N LYS A 21 -7.59 -4.21 -5.52
CA LYS A 21 -7.41 -5.53 -4.92
C LYS A 21 -6.03 -6.09 -5.27
N GLY A 22 -5.29 -6.50 -4.24
CA GLY A 22 -3.91 -6.99 -4.38
C GLY A 22 -2.86 -5.91 -4.66
N VAL A 23 -3.26 -4.63 -4.73
CA VAL A 23 -2.34 -3.49 -4.89
C VAL A 23 -1.92 -2.99 -3.51
N ARG A 24 -0.63 -2.66 -3.34
CA ARG A 24 -0.14 -2.04 -2.09
C ARG A 24 -0.73 -0.65 -1.91
N LEU A 25 -1.63 -0.49 -0.93
CA LEU A 25 -2.38 0.74 -0.68
C LEU A 25 -1.57 1.86 0.00
N VAL A 26 -0.30 1.64 0.36
CA VAL A 26 0.53 2.59 1.12
C VAL A 26 0.58 3.99 0.47
N ALA A 27 0.72 4.06 -0.85
CA ALA A 27 0.74 5.34 -1.56
C ALA A 27 -0.63 6.04 -1.56
N ALA A 28 -1.72 5.28 -1.66
CA ALA A 28 -3.08 5.80 -1.55
C ALA A 28 -3.35 6.34 -0.14
N ILE A 29 -2.96 5.60 0.90
CA ILE A 29 -3.10 6.00 2.31
C ILE A 29 -2.31 7.29 2.60
N LYS A 30 -1.09 7.43 2.06
CA LYS A 30 -0.32 8.68 2.16
C LYS A 30 -1.04 9.87 1.53
N ARG A 31 -1.74 9.67 0.41
CA ARG A 31 -2.54 10.71 -0.26
C ARG A 31 -3.76 11.12 0.56
N ILE A 32 -4.42 10.15 1.20
CA ILE A 32 -5.55 10.39 2.12
C ILE A 32 -5.07 11.19 3.35
N ARG A 33 -3.94 10.77 3.94
CA ARG A 33 -3.33 11.44 5.11
C ARG A 33 -2.96 12.90 4.81
N GLY A 34 -2.29 13.15 3.69
CA GLY A 34 -1.72 14.47 3.36
C GLY A 34 -2.67 15.49 2.74
N GLY A 35 -3.86 15.10 2.27
CA GLY A 35 -4.83 16.03 1.66
C GLY A 35 -5.81 16.64 2.66
N GLN A 36 -6.75 17.45 2.21
CA GLN A 36 -7.84 17.99 3.03
C GLN A 36 -9.13 17.89 2.23
N PRO A 37 -10.28 17.55 2.85
CA PRO A 37 -11.57 17.54 2.16
C PRO A 37 -12.04 18.96 1.76
N GLN A 38 -11.46 20.01 2.35
CA GLN A 38 -11.87 21.40 2.19
C GLN A 38 -11.48 21.93 0.80
N GLY A 39 -12.46 22.47 0.07
CA GLY A 39 -12.26 23.11 -1.24
C GLY A 39 -12.56 22.21 -2.45
N LEU A 40 -13.05 20.99 -2.26
CA LEU A 40 -13.54 20.18 -3.37
C LEU A 40 -14.87 20.73 -3.90
N LYS A 41 -14.91 21.04 -5.21
CA LYS A 41 -16.15 21.40 -5.91
C LYS A 41 -17.10 20.22 -6.04
N GLU A 42 -16.58 19.01 -6.31
CA GLU A 42 -17.37 17.79 -6.41
C GLU A 42 -16.49 16.55 -6.18
N PHE A 43 -17.01 15.55 -5.47
CA PHE A 43 -16.31 14.28 -5.25
C PHE A 43 -16.26 13.41 -6.50
N ALA A 44 -15.34 12.45 -6.49
CA ALA A 44 -15.28 11.39 -7.50
C ALA A 44 -16.48 10.46 -7.34
N ARG A 45 -16.76 9.63 -8.34
CA ARG A 45 -17.95 8.77 -8.35
C ARG A 45 -17.56 7.34 -8.69
N PHE A 46 -18.24 6.36 -8.10
CA PHE A 46 -18.07 4.97 -8.52
C PHE A 46 -18.70 4.73 -9.90
N GLN A 47 -19.86 5.35 -10.15
CA GLN A 47 -20.59 5.30 -11.42
C GLN A 47 -21.20 6.65 -11.73
N LYS A 48 -21.64 6.86 -12.98
CA LYS A 48 -22.18 8.15 -13.46
C LYS A 48 -23.29 8.69 -12.56
N ASP A 49 -24.15 7.81 -12.06
CA ASP A 49 -25.30 8.16 -11.22
C ASP A 49 -25.05 7.95 -9.71
N ASN A 50 -23.87 7.43 -9.34
CA ASN A 50 -23.54 7.07 -7.95
C ASN A 50 -22.58 8.08 -7.32
N LYS A 51 -23.11 9.21 -6.85
CA LYS A 51 -22.34 10.26 -6.16
C LYS A 51 -21.97 9.81 -4.75
N LEU A 52 -20.71 10.04 -4.33
CA LEU A 52 -20.28 9.78 -2.95
C LEU A 52 -21.08 10.59 -1.91
N ASP A 53 -21.57 11.77 -2.28
CA ASP A 53 -22.40 12.62 -1.41
C ASP A 53 -23.73 12.01 -1.00
N ASN A 54 -24.23 11.05 -1.78
CA ASN A 54 -25.52 10.41 -1.56
C ASN A 54 -25.39 9.05 -0.86
N LEU A 55 -24.15 8.59 -0.62
CA LEU A 55 -23.90 7.28 -0.04
C LEU A 55 -23.89 7.35 1.49
N SER A 56 -24.48 6.32 2.10
CA SER A 56 -24.37 6.05 3.53
C SER A 56 -22.98 5.51 3.88
N MET A 57 -22.64 5.51 5.18
CA MET A 57 -21.37 4.95 5.63
C MET A 57 -21.23 3.46 5.27
N ASP A 58 -22.32 2.71 5.31
CA ASP A 58 -22.32 1.28 5.01
C ASP A 58 -22.14 1.01 3.51
N ASP A 59 -22.76 1.84 2.65
CA ASP A 59 -22.52 1.76 1.21
C ASP A 59 -21.08 2.13 0.84
N LEU A 60 -20.49 3.10 1.54
CA LEU A 60 -19.09 3.48 1.36
C LEU A 60 -18.16 2.35 1.79
N ARG A 61 -18.43 1.70 2.93
CA ARG A 61 -17.67 0.51 3.38
C ARG A 61 -17.70 -0.59 2.35
N GLN A 62 -18.89 -0.95 1.87
CA GLN A 62 -19.05 -2.04 0.90
C GLN A 62 -18.33 -1.73 -0.41
N GLN A 63 -18.49 -0.52 -0.95
CA GLN A 63 -17.84 -0.17 -2.21
C GLN A 63 -16.31 -0.01 -2.09
N VAL A 64 -15.81 0.45 -0.95
CA VAL A 64 -14.37 0.51 -0.68
C VAL A 64 -13.79 -0.90 -0.52
N LEU A 65 -14.49 -1.79 0.16
CA LEU A 65 -14.11 -3.20 0.26
C LEU A 65 -14.07 -3.86 -1.13
N ASP A 66 -15.07 -3.59 -1.98
CA ASP A 66 -15.10 -4.11 -3.35
C ASP A 66 -13.97 -3.54 -4.22
N LEU A 67 -13.62 -2.27 -4.01
CA LEU A 67 -12.56 -1.59 -4.75
C LEU A 67 -11.16 -2.05 -4.31
N THR A 68 -10.92 -2.18 -3.01
CA THR A 68 -9.58 -2.31 -2.42
C THR A 68 -9.29 -3.68 -1.81
N GLY A 69 -10.32 -4.42 -1.42
CA GLY A 69 -10.21 -5.63 -0.61
C GLY A 69 -9.88 -5.37 0.87
N ALA A 70 -9.88 -4.11 1.31
CA ALA A 70 -9.60 -3.71 2.69
C ALA A 70 -10.80 -2.98 3.30
N GLU A 71 -10.94 -3.10 4.63
CA GLU A 71 -11.95 -2.40 5.40
C GLU A 71 -11.69 -0.90 5.41
N LEU A 72 -12.74 -0.10 5.15
CA LEU A 72 -12.64 1.36 5.12
C LEU A 72 -12.15 1.93 6.47
N GLN A 73 -12.55 1.31 7.58
CA GLN A 73 -12.13 1.73 8.92
C GLN A 73 -10.62 1.60 9.10
N ASP A 74 -10.02 0.51 8.64
CA ASP A 74 -8.58 0.29 8.71
C ASP A 74 -7.83 1.33 7.86
N LEU A 75 -8.35 1.64 6.66
CA LEU A 75 -7.77 2.66 5.79
C LEU A 75 -7.78 4.05 6.42
N LEU A 76 -8.86 4.43 7.08
CA LEU A 76 -8.97 5.70 7.82
C LEU A 76 -8.02 5.73 9.02
N GLN A 77 -7.95 4.64 9.78
CA GLN A 77 -7.03 4.50 10.90
C GLN A 77 -5.57 4.64 10.45
N PHE A 78 -5.18 3.95 9.38
CA PHE A 78 -3.84 4.08 8.80
C PHE A 78 -3.59 5.48 8.22
N ALA A 79 -4.63 6.17 7.75
CA ALA A 79 -4.51 7.55 7.29
C ALA A 79 -4.51 8.57 8.45
N ASN A 80 -4.67 8.13 9.70
CA ASN A 80 -4.86 8.99 10.88
C ASN A 80 -6.04 9.96 10.70
N ARG A 81 -7.17 9.42 10.25
CA ARG A 81 -8.43 10.13 10.04
C ARG A 81 -9.52 9.60 10.97
N ASP A 82 -10.45 10.48 11.33
CA ASP A 82 -11.62 10.10 12.10
C ASP A 82 -12.57 9.24 11.27
N ASN A 83 -13.32 8.36 11.95
CA ASN A 83 -14.31 7.49 11.32
C ASN A 83 -15.63 8.24 11.08
N THR A 84 -15.58 9.33 10.33
CA THR A 84 -16.74 10.16 9.96
C THR A 84 -17.12 9.94 8.51
N VAL A 85 -18.38 10.25 8.16
CA VAL A 85 -18.89 10.11 6.79
C VAL A 85 -18.14 11.03 5.81
N GLU A 86 -17.74 12.23 6.26
CA GLU A 86 -16.98 13.18 5.44
C GLU A 86 -15.58 12.66 5.11
N GLU A 87 -14.88 12.12 6.11
CA GLU A 87 -13.55 11.51 5.94
C GLU A 87 -13.62 10.22 5.11
N ALA A 88 -14.69 9.42 5.28
CA ALA A 88 -14.97 8.26 4.44
C ALA A 88 -15.15 8.63 2.97
N ARG A 89 -15.91 9.69 2.69
CA ARG A 89 -16.11 10.21 1.31
C ARG A 89 -14.81 10.73 0.72
N TRP A 90 -14.02 11.44 1.51
CA TRP A 90 -12.69 11.92 1.12
C TRP A 90 -11.74 10.76 0.79
N ALA A 91 -11.63 9.79 1.69
CA ALA A 91 -10.82 8.60 1.48
C ALA A 91 -11.24 7.85 0.21
N THR A 92 -12.54 7.65 0.03
CA THR A 92 -13.11 7.00 -1.15
C THR A 92 -12.80 7.78 -2.43
N HIS A 93 -12.88 9.11 -2.40
CA HIS A 93 -12.50 9.95 -3.53
C HIS A 93 -11.02 9.77 -3.92
N CYS A 94 -10.11 9.81 -2.94
CA CYS A 94 -8.69 9.55 -3.19
C CYS A 94 -8.45 8.14 -3.75
N LEU A 95 -9.17 7.14 -3.25
CA LEU A 95 -9.07 5.75 -3.72
C LEU A 95 -9.53 5.60 -5.16
N ILE A 96 -10.62 6.26 -5.57
CA ILE A 96 -11.09 6.25 -6.96
C ILE A 96 -10.08 6.89 -7.91
N LEU A 97 -9.52 8.04 -7.53
CA LEU A 97 -8.46 8.68 -8.33
C LEU A 97 -7.24 7.77 -8.46
N TYR A 98 -6.80 7.19 -7.34
CA TYR A 98 -5.66 6.29 -7.31
C TYR A 98 -5.92 5.00 -8.13
N ALA A 99 -7.12 4.44 -8.04
CA ALA A 99 -7.53 3.29 -8.85
C ALA A 99 -7.52 3.61 -10.35
N ASN A 100 -7.88 4.83 -10.76
CA ASN A 100 -7.85 5.22 -12.17
C ASN A 100 -6.43 5.47 -12.72
N GLU A 101 -5.50 5.86 -11.84
CA GLU A 101 -4.09 6.12 -12.17
C GLU A 101 -3.25 4.82 -12.15
N TYR A 102 -3.49 3.94 -11.17
CA TYR A 102 -2.60 2.80 -10.86
C TYR A 102 -3.33 1.47 -10.66
N GLY A 103 -4.66 1.47 -10.64
CA GLY A 103 -5.44 0.25 -10.47
C GLY A 103 -5.33 -0.67 -11.69
N GLN A 104 -5.19 -1.97 -11.43
CA GLN A 104 -5.15 -2.96 -12.49
C GLN A 104 -6.57 -3.23 -13.02
N PRO A 105 -6.76 -3.43 -14.33
CA PRO A 105 -8.03 -3.94 -14.85
C PRO A 105 -8.25 -5.34 -14.30
N SER A 106 -9.23 -5.49 -13.42
CA SER A 106 -9.79 -6.78 -13.06
C SER A 106 -10.21 -7.52 -14.34
N GLY A 107 -9.58 -8.67 -14.57
CA GLY A 107 -9.75 -9.45 -15.79
C GLY A 107 -9.00 -10.77 -15.74
N GLN A 108 -9.65 -11.79 -15.17
CA GLN A 108 -9.72 -13.07 -15.87
C GLN A 108 -11.09 -13.07 -16.56
N ASP A 109 -11.10 -13.04 -17.90
CA ASP A 109 -12.30 -13.28 -18.72
C ASP A 109 -12.42 -14.78 -18.95
N LEU A 110 -13.58 -15.39 -18.67
CA LEU A 110 -14.11 -16.57 -19.37
C LEU A 110 -15.61 -16.73 -19.03
N THR A 111 -16.41 -16.67 -20.10
CA THR A 111 -17.79 -17.16 -20.30
C THR A 111 -18.97 -16.46 -19.63
N GLN A 112 -19.75 -15.83 -20.52
CA GLN A 112 -21.20 -15.66 -20.49
C GLN A 112 -21.96 -16.74 -19.70
N SER A 113 -22.85 -16.29 -18.81
CA SER A 113 -24.26 -16.75 -18.77
C SER A 113 -25.07 -15.74 -17.95
N GLN A 114 -26.07 -15.16 -18.62
CA GLN A 114 -27.23 -14.54 -17.99
C GLN A 114 -28.02 -15.63 -17.26
N ASP A 115 -28.46 -15.39 -16.02
CA ASP A 115 -29.90 -15.27 -15.71
C ASP A 115 -30.20 -14.94 -14.23
N GLN A 116 -30.88 -13.82 -14.07
CA GLN A 116 -32.06 -13.52 -13.24
C GLN A 116 -32.29 -14.19 -11.85
N THR A 117 -32.03 -13.41 -10.79
CA THR A 117 -32.95 -13.01 -9.67
C THR A 117 -33.67 -14.10 -8.80
N PRO A 118 -34.53 -13.76 -7.80
CA PRO A 118 -34.19 -13.84 -6.37
C PRO A 118 -35.20 -14.64 -5.51
N THR A 119 -34.83 -15.15 -4.33
CA THR A 119 -35.84 -15.56 -3.32
C THR A 119 -35.36 -15.40 -1.87
N THR A 120 -35.94 -14.40 -1.22
CA THR A 120 -36.50 -14.29 0.14
C THR A 120 -36.39 -15.47 1.12
N SER A 121 -36.00 -15.18 2.37
CA SER A 121 -36.68 -15.52 3.65
C SER A 121 -35.85 -14.98 4.84
N ALA A 122 -36.25 -13.96 5.62
CA ALA A 122 -37.05 -14.05 6.87
C ALA A 122 -36.62 -15.25 7.77
N ASN A 123 -36.24 -15.14 9.05
CA ASN A 123 -36.64 -14.23 10.14
C ASN A 123 -35.65 -14.35 11.36
N PRO A 124 -35.83 -13.56 12.45
CA PRO A 124 -34.81 -13.23 13.45
C PRO A 124 -34.77 -14.17 14.66
N VAL A 125 -33.68 -14.12 15.45
CA VAL A 125 -33.67 -14.67 16.82
C VAL A 125 -33.19 -13.60 17.80
N ASN A 126 -34.13 -13.24 18.66
CA ASN A 126 -34.04 -12.43 19.86
C ASN A 126 -33.35 -13.26 20.98
N VAL A 127 -32.30 -12.75 21.62
CA VAL A 127 -31.88 -13.20 22.96
C VAL A 127 -31.53 -11.97 23.79
N GLN A 128 -32.19 -11.90 24.93
CA GLN A 128 -32.30 -10.76 25.83
C GLN A 128 -31.62 -11.11 27.18
N MET A 129 -30.95 -10.12 27.77
CA MET A 129 -30.53 -9.94 29.19
C MET A 129 -29.39 -10.86 29.71
N SER A 130 -28.42 -10.39 30.51
CA SER A 130 -28.54 -9.49 31.67
C SER A 130 -27.20 -8.85 32.09
N GLY A 131 -27.28 -7.67 32.74
CA GLY A 131 -26.49 -7.12 33.89
C GLY A 131 -24.96 -7.08 33.79
N ASP A 132 -24.22 -6.05 34.21
CA ASP A 132 -24.41 -5.11 35.32
C ASP A 132 -23.80 -3.73 35.03
N ILE A 133 -24.42 -2.70 35.62
CA ILE A 133 -23.97 -1.32 35.65
C ILE A 133 -23.08 -1.14 36.89
N VAL A 134 -21.84 -0.69 36.71
CA VAL A 134 -21.06 -0.05 37.79
C VAL A 134 -20.64 1.34 37.32
N GLN A 135 -21.28 2.35 37.92
CA GLN A 135 -20.83 3.74 37.91
C GLN A 135 -19.52 3.84 38.69
N SER A 136 -18.53 4.54 38.12
CA SER A 136 -17.51 5.20 38.92
C SER A 136 -17.24 6.58 38.32
N SER A 137 -17.74 7.59 39.03
CA SER A 137 -17.33 8.99 38.90
C SER A 137 -15.87 9.14 39.33
N GLY A 138 -15.14 10.09 38.73
CA GLY A 138 -13.78 10.42 39.17
C GLY A 138 -13.01 11.36 38.23
N ASP A 139 -13.37 12.64 38.29
CA ASP A 139 -12.55 13.85 38.19
C ASP A 139 -11.46 14.04 37.10
N ASN A 140 -11.67 15.16 36.39
CA ASN A 140 -10.74 15.87 35.53
C ASN A 140 -9.43 16.28 36.24
N ASN A 141 -8.29 16.06 35.57
CA ASN A 141 -7.19 17.03 35.48
C ASN A 141 -6.16 16.59 34.42
N ASN A 142 -6.39 16.98 33.16
CA ASN A 142 -5.47 16.77 32.04
C ASN A 142 -4.88 18.11 31.61
N ASN A 143 -3.58 18.32 31.84
CA ASN A 143 -2.78 19.19 30.94
C ASN A 143 -1.24 19.01 31.03
N GLY A 144 -0.71 18.09 31.86
CA GLY A 144 0.74 17.87 31.97
C GLY A 144 1.29 16.60 31.29
N THR A 145 0.44 15.64 30.90
CA THR A 145 0.83 14.28 30.49
C THR A 145 0.83 14.05 28.98
N ASN A 146 0.15 14.91 28.20
CA ASN A 146 0.01 14.72 26.75
C ASN A 146 1.31 14.95 25.97
N LYS A 147 2.23 15.79 26.46
CA LYS A 147 3.52 16.02 25.77
C LYS A 147 4.45 14.81 25.88
N ARG A 148 4.66 14.27 27.08
CA ARG A 148 5.49 13.06 27.30
C ARG A 148 4.93 11.81 26.63
N LYS A 149 3.59 11.65 26.58
CA LYS A 149 2.95 10.56 25.84
C LYS A 149 3.05 10.72 24.33
N ARG A 150 3.10 11.96 23.82
CA ARG A 150 3.28 12.24 22.39
C ARG A 150 4.70 11.92 21.94
N ASP A 151 5.70 12.35 22.71
CA ASP A 151 7.11 12.07 22.42
C ASP A 151 7.38 10.54 22.46
N ASP A 152 6.82 9.81 23.44
CA ASP A 152 6.88 8.33 23.49
C ASP A 152 6.17 7.66 22.29
N LEU A 153 5.06 8.21 21.82
CA LEU A 153 4.36 7.68 20.64
C LEU A 153 5.17 7.94 19.36
N GLU A 154 5.76 9.11 19.22
CA GLU A 154 6.59 9.49 18.08
C GLU A 154 7.85 8.62 18.01
N ASP A 155 8.51 8.36 19.14
CA ASP A 155 9.65 7.44 19.22
C ASP A 155 9.25 5.99 18.89
N ARG A 156 8.08 5.55 19.37
CA ARG A 156 7.55 4.21 19.03
C ARG A 156 7.18 4.09 17.56
N ILE A 157 6.63 5.13 16.94
CA ILE A 157 6.33 5.16 15.50
C ILE A 157 7.63 5.17 14.69
N ALA A 158 8.63 5.97 15.08
CA ALA A 158 9.93 5.98 14.42
C ALA A 158 10.61 4.60 14.48
N ASN A 159 10.54 3.92 15.64
CA ASN A 159 11.04 2.56 15.80
C ASN A 159 10.28 1.57 14.92
N LEU A 160 8.94 1.60 14.92
CA LEU A 160 8.10 0.76 14.06
C LEU A 160 8.39 0.99 12.57
N GLU A 161 8.53 2.25 12.15
CA GLU A 161 8.89 2.59 10.78
C GLU A 161 10.27 2.06 10.40
N ASN A 162 11.25 2.16 11.29
CA ASN A 162 12.60 1.65 11.07
C ASN A 162 12.62 0.11 11.02
N THR A 163 11.89 -0.58 11.91
CA THR A 163 11.71 -2.03 11.86
C THR A 163 11.06 -2.46 10.55
N THR A 164 10.02 -1.76 10.10
CA THR A 164 9.34 -2.04 8.82
C THR A 164 10.27 -1.81 7.63
N LYS A 165 11.12 -0.78 7.69
CA LYS A 165 12.11 -0.44 6.67
C LYS A 165 13.22 -1.49 6.57
N GLU A 166 13.76 -1.95 7.68
CA GLU A 166 14.74 -3.05 7.72
C GLU A 166 14.13 -4.37 7.22
N GLU A 167 12.87 -4.65 7.58
CA GLU A 167 12.16 -5.83 7.13
C GLU A 167 11.95 -5.85 5.61
N VAL A 168 11.74 -4.69 4.99
CA VAL A 168 11.72 -4.58 3.52
C VAL A 168 13.05 -4.99 2.89
N VAL A 169 14.19 -4.51 3.43
CA VAL A 169 15.52 -4.88 2.91
C VAL A 169 15.77 -6.38 3.10
N LYS A 170 15.41 -6.93 4.26
CA LYS A 170 15.52 -8.36 4.55
C LYS A 170 14.68 -9.21 3.58
N ASN A 171 13.44 -8.82 3.32
CA ASN A 171 12.54 -9.52 2.40
C ASN A 171 13.06 -9.48 0.96
N LEU A 172 13.58 -8.33 0.51
CA LEU A 172 14.18 -8.21 -0.82
C LEU A 172 15.45 -9.05 -0.93
N LYS A 173 16.31 -9.06 0.08
CA LYS A 173 17.51 -9.90 0.15
C LYS A 173 17.16 -11.38 0.02
N GLU A 174 16.12 -11.83 0.73
CA GLU A 174 15.66 -13.21 0.66
C GLU A 174 15.02 -13.55 -0.69
N LYS A 175 14.29 -12.61 -1.29
CA LYS A 175 13.74 -12.76 -2.64
C LYS A 175 14.84 -12.93 -3.69
N VAL A 176 15.91 -12.13 -3.63
CA VAL A 176 17.06 -12.30 -4.53
C VAL A 176 17.69 -13.69 -4.35
N ARG A 177 17.91 -14.15 -3.11
CA ARG A 177 18.42 -15.51 -2.87
C ARG A 177 17.52 -16.59 -3.44
N THR A 178 16.21 -16.48 -3.22
CA THR A 178 15.23 -17.44 -3.72
C THR A 178 15.28 -17.54 -5.23
N LEU A 179 15.37 -16.39 -5.93
CA LEU A 179 15.50 -16.36 -7.39
C LEU A 179 16.80 -17.02 -7.88
N CYS A 180 17.91 -16.81 -7.17
CA CYS A 180 19.21 -17.41 -7.51
C CYS A 180 19.26 -18.93 -7.29
N LEU A 181 18.36 -19.48 -6.46
CA LEU A 181 18.29 -20.91 -6.14
C LEU A 181 17.32 -21.70 -7.04
N GLN A 182 16.65 -21.02 -7.98
CA GLN A 182 15.75 -21.69 -8.94
C GLN A 182 16.56 -22.54 -9.91
N ASP A 183 15.97 -23.64 -10.41
CA ASP A 183 16.64 -24.54 -11.37
C ASP A 183 17.04 -23.84 -12.68
N ASN A 184 16.25 -22.85 -13.11
CA ASN A 184 16.52 -21.99 -14.26
C ASN A 184 16.38 -20.52 -13.85
N PRO A 185 17.40 -19.93 -13.23
CA PRO A 185 17.34 -18.57 -12.72
C PRO A 185 17.22 -17.57 -13.88
N SER A 186 16.30 -16.62 -13.75
CA SER A 186 16.18 -15.51 -14.71
C SER A 186 17.11 -14.37 -14.30
N ASP A 187 18.22 -14.22 -15.03
CA ASP A 187 19.19 -13.14 -14.81
C ASP A 187 18.54 -11.76 -14.81
N SER A 188 17.62 -11.49 -15.74
CA SER A 188 16.91 -10.20 -15.81
C SER A 188 16.05 -9.96 -14.57
N LEU A 189 15.37 -10.98 -14.04
CA LEU A 189 14.54 -10.85 -12.85
C LEU A 189 15.40 -10.71 -11.58
N ILE A 190 16.53 -11.41 -11.52
CA ILE A 190 17.51 -11.28 -10.44
C ILE A 190 18.08 -9.87 -10.42
N LEU A 191 18.55 -9.35 -11.57
CA LEU A 191 19.09 -7.99 -11.69
C LEU A 191 18.07 -6.92 -11.31
N LEU A 192 16.82 -7.05 -11.77
CA LEU A 192 15.74 -6.12 -11.42
C LEU A 192 15.47 -6.12 -9.90
N THR A 193 15.40 -7.31 -9.29
CA THR A 193 15.14 -7.45 -7.85
C THR A 193 16.32 -6.97 -7.01
N LEU A 194 17.55 -7.19 -7.51
CA LEU A 194 18.79 -6.72 -6.89
C LEU A 194 18.90 -5.18 -6.94
N GLU A 195 18.48 -4.56 -8.04
CA GLU A 195 18.40 -3.10 -8.13
C GLU A 195 17.35 -2.53 -7.16
N GLU A 196 16.20 -3.20 -7.01
CA GLU A 196 15.19 -2.83 -6.00
C GLU A 196 15.75 -2.95 -4.57
N LEU A 197 16.51 -4.00 -4.27
CA LEU A 197 17.22 -4.18 -3.01
C LEU A 197 18.18 -3.02 -2.73
N ALA A 198 19.05 -2.67 -3.67
CA ALA A 198 20.02 -1.59 -3.51
C ALA A 198 19.31 -0.24 -3.26
N LYS A 199 18.25 0.07 -4.04
CA LYS A 199 17.45 1.28 -3.86
C LYS A 199 16.75 1.32 -2.50
N ALA A 200 16.20 0.19 -2.05
CA ALA A 200 15.54 0.09 -0.75
C ALA A 200 16.56 0.29 0.39
N ALA A 201 17.70 -0.39 0.33
CA ALA A 201 18.78 -0.27 1.31
C ALA A 201 19.30 1.17 1.43
N ARG A 202 19.52 1.86 0.30
CA ARG A 202 19.95 3.27 0.28
C ARG A 202 18.93 4.21 0.90
N ARG A 203 17.62 3.99 0.63
CA ARG A 203 16.52 4.82 1.18
C ARG A 203 16.41 4.73 2.70
N VAL A 204 16.85 3.62 3.28
CA VAL A 204 16.76 3.36 4.72
C VAL A 204 18.11 3.49 5.43
N ASN A 205 19.15 3.94 4.72
CA ASN A 205 20.54 4.03 5.21
C ASN A 205 21.04 2.72 5.83
N HIS A 206 20.74 1.59 5.19
CA HIS A 206 21.22 0.28 5.62
C HIS A 206 22.75 0.17 5.48
N ASP A 207 23.41 -0.49 6.44
CA ASP A 207 24.88 -0.62 6.47
C ASP A 207 25.46 -1.23 5.18
N ASP A 208 24.80 -2.26 4.64
CA ASP A 208 25.21 -2.92 3.40
C ASP A 208 24.78 -2.19 2.10
N ALA A 209 24.23 -0.96 2.15
CA ALA A 209 23.68 -0.31 0.96
C ALA A 209 24.71 -0.15 -0.17
N ASP A 210 25.91 0.32 0.15
CA ASP A 210 26.98 0.53 -0.84
C ASP A 210 27.45 -0.82 -1.44
N THR A 211 27.42 -1.89 -0.64
CA THR A 211 27.70 -3.24 -1.12
C THR A 211 26.68 -3.69 -2.16
N PHE A 212 25.37 -3.53 -1.87
CA PHE A 212 24.33 -3.94 -2.80
C PHE A 212 24.36 -3.13 -4.10
N GLU A 213 24.67 -1.84 -4.00
CA GLU A 213 24.86 -0.98 -5.17
C GLU A 213 26.04 -1.43 -6.02
N GLU A 214 27.18 -1.73 -5.39
CA GLU A 214 28.36 -2.23 -6.10
C GLU A 214 28.11 -3.60 -6.74
N LEU A 215 27.46 -4.52 -6.03
CA LEU A 215 27.02 -5.81 -6.56
C LEU A 215 26.13 -5.62 -7.80
N THR A 216 25.15 -4.72 -7.72
CA THR A 216 24.24 -4.39 -8.83
C THR A 216 25.02 -3.86 -10.04
N ARG A 217 25.97 -2.95 -9.80
CA ARG A 217 26.80 -2.34 -10.84
C ARG A 217 27.64 -3.37 -11.58
N GLN A 218 28.32 -4.26 -10.84
CA GLN A 218 29.17 -5.28 -11.43
C GLN A 218 28.36 -6.36 -12.16
N ALA A 219 27.25 -6.80 -11.58
CA ALA A 219 26.37 -7.78 -12.21
C ALA A 219 25.81 -7.26 -13.55
N ASN A 220 25.37 -6.00 -13.62
CA ASN A 220 24.92 -5.38 -14.87
C ASN A 220 26.06 -5.23 -15.89
N ARG A 221 27.23 -4.76 -15.46
CA ARG A 221 28.37 -4.52 -16.35
C ARG A 221 28.91 -5.79 -17.00
N HIS A 222 28.85 -6.90 -16.29
CA HIS A 222 29.46 -8.17 -16.69
C HIS A 222 28.43 -9.30 -16.85
N GLN A 223 27.16 -8.98 -17.11
CA GLN A 223 26.05 -9.94 -17.19
C GLN A 223 26.29 -11.12 -18.17
N LEU A 224 27.08 -10.91 -19.22
CA LEU A 224 27.41 -11.96 -20.21
C LEU A 224 28.59 -12.86 -19.81
N LYS A 225 29.34 -12.47 -18.79
CA LYS A 225 30.60 -13.12 -18.37
C LYS A 225 30.54 -13.68 -16.95
N LEU A 226 29.57 -13.26 -16.16
CA LEU A 226 29.38 -13.67 -14.78
C LEU A 226 28.18 -14.60 -14.65
N ASP A 227 28.33 -15.61 -13.80
CA ASP A 227 27.20 -16.27 -13.17
C ASP A 227 26.64 -15.34 -12.10
N ILE A 228 25.55 -14.63 -12.46
CA ILE A 228 24.90 -13.64 -11.59
C ILE A 228 24.35 -14.30 -10.33
N SER A 229 23.81 -15.51 -10.46
CA SER A 229 23.22 -16.26 -9.34
C SER A 229 24.29 -16.64 -8.32
N SER A 230 25.41 -17.22 -8.78
CA SER A 230 26.53 -17.57 -7.90
C SER A 230 27.16 -16.35 -7.22
N LEU A 231 27.26 -15.22 -7.93
CA LEU A 231 27.78 -13.98 -7.38
C LEU A 231 26.85 -13.45 -6.27
N CYS A 232 25.55 -13.36 -6.55
CA CYS A 232 24.56 -12.88 -5.59
C CYS A 232 24.54 -13.76 -4.33
N LEU A 233 24.53 -15.09 -4.46
CA LEU A 233 24.56 -16.00 -3.32
C LEU A 233 25.83 -15.84 -2.47
N SER A 234 26.98 -15.60 -3.10
CA SER A 234 28.25 -15.41 -2.39
C SER A 234 28.24 -14.12 -1.56
N VAL A 235 27.83 -13.01 -2.17
CA VAL A 235 27.84 -11.69 -1.52
C VAL A 235 26.74 -11.59 -0.47
N LEU A 236 25.51 -11.99 -0.81
CA LEU A 236 24.38 -11.95 0.12
C LEU A 236 24.54 -12.99 1.24
N GLY A 237 25.30 -14.06 1.04
CA GLY A 237 25.66 -15.06 2.05
C GLY A 237 26.72 -14.60 3.07
N GLY A 238 27.21 -13.36 2.98
CA GLY A 238 28.13 -12.78 3.98
C GLY A 238 29.62 -12.83 3.60
N LYS A 239 29.97 -13.22 2.38
CA LYS A 239 31.35 -13.11 1.86
C LYS A 239 31.46 -11.84 1.01
N VAL A 240 31.40 -10.69 1.66
CA VAL A 240 30.90 -9.46 1.01
C VAL A 240 31.89 -8.81 0.02
N ALA A 241 33.08 -8.43 0.47
CA ALA A 241 34.01 -7.62 -0.36
C ALA A 241 34.90 -8.48 -1.29
N ASP A 242 35.38 -9.63 -0.80
CA ASP A 242 36.27 -10.50 -1.57
C ASP A 242 35.54 -11.22 -2.72
N ALA A 243 34.23 -11.51 -2.56
CA ALA A 243 33.50 -12.23 -3.58
C ALA A 243 33.27 -11.40 -4.85
N ILE A 244 32.94 -10.11 -4.71
CA ILE A 244 32.77 -9.20 -5.85
C ILE A 244 34.10 -9.06 -6.59
N THR A 245 35.17 -8.72 -5.86
CA THR A 245 36.50 -8.52 -6.44
C THR A 245 36.97 -9.78 -7.17
N LYS A 246 36.85 -10.96 -6.54
CA LYS A 246 37.23 -12.24 -7.13
C LYS A 246 36.40 -12.62 -8.35
N ALA A 247 35.10 -12.30 -8.37
CA ALA A 247 34.25 -12.55 -9.52
C ALA A 247 34.62 -11.64 -10.71
N VAL A 248 34.83 -10.36 -10.45
CA VAL A 248 35.23 -9.38 -11.48
C VAL A 248 36.61 -9.70 -12.05
N SER A 249 37.58 -10.13 -11.23
CA SER A 249 38.91 -10.54 -11.72
C SER A 249 38.89 -11.72 -12.69
N LYS A 250 37.82 -12.53 -12.72
CA LYS A 250 37.66 -13.60 -13.73
C LYS A 250 37.13 -13.10 -15.07
N CYS A 251 36.67 -11.85 -15.15
CA CYS A 251 36.03 -11.27 -16.33
C CYS A 251 36.95 -10.34 -17.16
N VAL A 252 38.08 -9.95 -16.56
CA VAL A 252 39.16 -9.12 -17.13
C VAL A 252 40.23 -10.03 -17.68
#